data_AF-A0A9P6Y2M8-F1
#
_entry.id   AF-A0A9P6Y2M8-F1
#
_cell.length_a   1.000
_cell.length_b   1.000
_cell.length_c   1.000
_cell.angle_alpha   90.00
_cell.angle_beta   90.00
_cell.angle_gamma   90.00
#
_symmetry.space_group_name_H-M   'P 1'
#
loop_
_entity.id
_entity.type
_entity.pdbx_description
1 polymer ?
#
loop_
_entity_poly.entity_id
_entity_poly.type
_entity_poly.pdbx_seq_one_letter_code
_entity_poly.pdbx_strand_id
1 'polypeptide(L)'
;MDSGLGGWDSEQARANGMTTRKADLTFASLPYKIMAQFQIPLYDQMRERDAEFYGKLEKAGFMLDWGDDGSGLFVKYLRRGSGYYIDVGACDLIIDGSIKLQSGTDVSHLAREAVVLKNGVTLPADLVVYATGYGSMNGWAADLISPEVADKVGKCWGLGSDTTKDPGPWEGEQRNMWKPTQQEGLWFHGGNLHQSRHYSQYLSLQLKARHVGLPVQVYGVQQVHHKR
;
A
#
# COMPACT_ATOMS: atom_id res chain seq x y z
N MET A 1 -6.61 19.78 -1.87
CA MET A 1 -6.75 18.31 -2.06
C MET A 1 -7.82 18.11 -3.13
N ASP A 2 -7.57 18.66 -4.31
CA ASP A 2 -8.65 19.05 -5.25
C ASP A 2 -8.74 18.12 -6.46
N SER A 3 -7.85 17.13 -6.53
CA SER A 3 -7.80 16.10 -7.57
C SER A 3 -7.75 14.71 -6.94
N GLY A 4 -8.24 13.71 -7.67
CA GLY A 4 -8.30 12.31 -7.20
C GLY A 4 -9.40 12.07 -6.15
N LEU A 5 -9.01 11.52 -4.99
CA LEU A 5 -9.95 11.08 -3.93
C LEU A 5 -10.77 12.21 -3.31
N GLY A 6 -10.35 13.48 -3.46
CA GLY A 6 -11.09 14.64 -2.94
C GLY A 6 -12.52 14.77 -3.49
N GLY A 7 -12.81 14.16 -4.65
CA GLY A 7 -14.17 14.10 -5.19
C GLY A 7 -15.14 13.23 -4.36
N TRP A 8 -14.62 12.32 -3.52
CA TRP A 8 -15.41 11.37 -2.74
C TRP A 8 -15.22 11.52 -1.23
N ASP A 9 -13.98 11.78 -0.80
CA ASP A 9 -13.59 11.85 0.61
C ASP A 9 -13.15 13.29 0.98
N SER A 10 -14.06 14.26 0.86
CA SER A 10 -13.85 15.66 1.28
C SER A 10 -15.11 16.30 1.87
N GLU A 11 -14.93 17.41 2.61
CA GLU A 11 -16.06 18.20 3.11
C GLU A 11 -16.96 18.72 1.97
N GLN A 12 -16.37 19.06 0.81
CA GLN A 12 -17.14 19.45 -0.37
C GLN A 12 -17.96 18.28 -0.92
N ALA A 13 -17.37 17.09 -1.01
CA ALA A 13 -18.09 15.89 -1.43
C ALA A 13 -19.26 15.59 -0.48
N ARG A 14 -19.03 15.71 0.83
CA ARG A 14 -20.07 15.57 1.86
C ARG A 14 -21.19 16.59 1.69
N ALA A 15 -20.84 17.87 1.48
CA ALA A 15 -21.81 18.93 1.20
C ALA A 15 -22.63 18.65 -0.06
N ASN A 16 -22.03 18.01 -1.06
CA ASN A 16 -22.68 17.59 -2.31
C ASN A 16 -23.49 16.26 -2.17
N GLY A 17 -23.68 15.75 -0.96
CA GLY A 17 -24.50 14.56 -0.70
C GLY A 17 -23.78 13.23 -0.92
N MET A 18 -22.45 13.23 -0.98
CA MET A 18 -21.64 12.02 -0.91
C MET A 18 -21.70 11.46 0.51
N THR A 19 -22.13 10.21 0.64
CA THR A 19 -22.05 9.47 1.90
C THR A 19 -20.87 8.50 1.82
N THR A 20 -20.36 8.06 2.97
CA THR A 20 -19.31 7.03 3.03
C THR A 20 -19.71 5.77 2.25
N ARG A 21 -20.97 5.33 2.36
CA ARG A 21 -21.49 4.20 1.59
C ARG A 21 -21.45 4.42 0.07
N LYS A 22 -21.78 5.63 -0.40
CA LYS A 22 -21.72 5.95 -1.84
C LYS A 22 -20.27 5.97 -2.32
N ALA A 23 -19.38 6.66 -1.60
CA ALA A 23 -17.95 6.69 -1.91
C ALA A 23 -17.35 5.29 -1.93
N ASP A 24 -17.63 4.48 -0.90
CA ASP A 24 -17.11 3.12 -0.76
C ASP A 24 -17.56 2.24 -1.94
N LEU A 25 -18.84 2.31 -2.33
CA LEU A 25 -19.41 1.55 -3.44
C LEU A 25 -18.91 2.04 -4.80
N THR A 26 -18.81 3.35 -5.01
CA THR A 26 -18.25 3.93 -6.24
C THR A 26 -16.83 3.45 -6.44
N PHE A 27 -16.00 3.50 -5.39
CA PHE A 27 -14.64 3.00 -5.45
C PHE A 27 -14.60 1.50 -5.79
N ALA A 28 -15.39 0.68 -5.09
CA ALA A 28 -15.44 -0.77 -5.31
C ALA A 28 -16.00 -1.16 -6.69
N SER A 29 -16.71 -0.26 -7.37
CA SER A 29 -17.25 -0.48 -8.72
C SER A 29 -16.21 -0.30 -9.84
N LEU A 30 -15.02 0.23 -9.52
CA LEU A 30 -13.98 0.50 -10.52
C LEU A 30 -13.06 -0.72 -10.71
N PRO A 31 -12.98 -1.30 -11.91
CA PRO A 31 -12.09 -2.42 -12.16
C PRO A 31 -10.62 -2.02 -12.01
N TYR A 32 -9.86 -2.75 -11.19
CA TYR A 32 -8.45 -2.44 -10.96
C TYR A 32 -7.60 -2.49 -12.23
N LYS A 33 -7.99 -3.30 -13.24
CA LYS A 33 -7.23 -3.47 -14.48
C LYS A 33 -7.04 -2.17 -15.27
N ILE A 34 -8.01 -1.26 -15.19
CA ILE A 34 -7.98 0.03 -15.91
C ILE A 34 -7.61 1.20 -15.01
N MET A 35 -7.45 0.97 -13.70
CA MET A 35 -7.20 2.02 -12.71
C MET A 35 -5.91 2.80 -13.01
N ALA A 36 -4.85 2.12 -13.44
CA ALA A 36 -3.59 2.76 -13.82
C ALA A 36 -3.77 3.82 -14.90
N GLN A 37 -4.58 3.53 -15.92
CA GLN A 37 -4.82 4.44 -17.04
C GLN A 37 -5.56 5.72 -16.61
N PHE A 38 -6.44 5.63 -15.63
CA PHE A 38 -7.12 6.80 -15.07
C PHE A 38 -6.23 7.63 -14.14
N GLN A 39 -5.27 6.99 -13.46
CA GLN A 39 -4.42 7.66 -12.48
C GLN A 39 -3.25 8.40 -13.13
N ILE A 40 -2.63 7.84 -14.18
CA ILE A 40 -1.50 8.47 -14.89
C ILE A 40 -1.75 9.96 -15.22
N PRO A 41 -2.83 10.36 -15.93
CA PRO A 41 -3.03 11.77 -16.27
C PRO A 41 -3.25 12.66 -15.04
N LEU A 42 -3.80 12.12 -13.94
CA LEU A 42 -3.95 12.87 -12.70
C LEU A 42 -2.59 13.13 -12.03
N TYR A 43 -1.70 12.14 -12.02
CA TYR A 43 -0.34 12.31 -11.50
C TYR A 43 0.51 13.19 -12.40
N ASP A 44 0.32 13.13 -13.72
CA ASP A 44 0.98 14.05 -14.66
C ASP A 44 0.62 15.52 -14.34
N GLN A 45 -0.66 15.81 -14.12
CA GLN A 45 -1.11 17.14 -13.70
C GLN A 45 -0.56 17.55 -12.33
N MET A 46 -0.48 16.62 -11.38
CA MET A 46 0.13 16.90 -10.06
C MET A 46 1.62 17.23 -10.20
N ARG A 47 2.36 16.51 -11.04
CA ARG A 47 3.77 16.79 -11.33
C ARG A 47 3.96 18.19 -11.88
N GLU A 48 3.14 18.60 -12.84
CA GLU A 48 3.21 19.92 -13.44
C GLU A 48 2.86 21.02 -12.45
N ARG A 49 1.75 20.86 -11.71
CA ARG A 49 1.28 21.84 -10.73
C ARG A 49 2.29 22.06 -9.61
N ASP A 50 2.85 20.98 -9.09
CA ASP A 50 3.71 21.00 -7.90
C ASP A 50 5.21 20.85 -8.29
N ALA A 51 5.56 21.12 -9.55
CA ALA A 51 6.90 20.93 -10.11
C ALA A 51 8.00 21.66 -9.31
N GLU A 52 7.72 22.88 -8.85
CA GLU A 52 8.69 23.65 -8.05
C GLU A 52 8.96 22.97 -6.71
N PHE A 53 7.92 22.45 -6.05
CA PHE A 53 8.03 21.74 -4.79
C PHE A 53 8.87 20.46 -4.95
N TYR A 54 8.56 19.66 -5.97
CA TYR A 54 9.33 18.46 -6.29
C TYR A 54 10.78 18.77 -6.64
N GLY A 55 11.03 19.83 -7.40
CA GLY A 55 12.39 20.27 -7.72
C GLY A 55 13.19 20.74 -6.51
N LYS A 56 12.54 21.35 -5.50
CA LYS A 56 13.18 21.69 -4.22
C LYS A 56 13.54 20.42 -3.42
N LEU A 57 12.66 19.42 -3.41
CA LEU A 57 12.92 18.13 -2.76
C LEU A 57 14.10 17.38 -3.40
N GLU A 58 14.13 17.29 -4.73
CA GLU A 58 15.24 16.65 -5.45
C GLU A 58 16.57 17.35 -5.18
N LYS A 59 16.58 18.70 -5.14
CA LYS A 59 17.77 19.48 -4.76
C LYS A 59 18.25 19.19 -3.33
N ALA A 60 17.34 18.90 -2.41
CA ALA A 60 17.66 18.46 -1.05
C ALA A 60 18.12 16.98 -1.00
N GLY A 61 18.12 16.27 -2.13
CA GLY A 61 18.53 14.86 -2.23
C GLY A 61 17.39 13.86 -2.00
N PHE A 62 16.13 14.31 -1.99
CA PHE A 62 14.97 13.44 -1.85
C PHE A 62 14.71 12.67 -3.15
N MET A 63 14.47 11.36 -3.02
CA MET A 63 14.21 10.49 -4.16
C MET A 63 12.70 10.41 -4.43
N LEU A 64 12.26 10.96 -5.55
CA LEU A 64 10.87 10.89 -5.97
C LEU A 64 10.56 9.54 -6.64
N ASP A 65 9.33 9.06 -6.46
CA ASP A 65 8.87 7.80 -7.04
C ASP A 65 7.42 7.95 -7.50
N TRP A 66 7.21 7.85 -8.80
CA TRP A 66 5.94 8.03 -9.49
C TRP A 66 5.18 6.71 -9.74
N GLY A 67 5.65 5.60 -9.16
CA GLY A 67 5.20 4.25 -9.49
C GLY A 67 5.84 3.71 -10.77
N ASP A 68 5.84 2.38 -10.93
CA ASP A 68 6.50 1.67 -12.04
C ASP A 68 6.10 2.17 -13.44
N ASP A 69 4.88 2.67 -13.59
CA ASP A 69 4.28 3.15 -14.84
C ASP A 69 3.75 4.58 -14.74
N GLY A 70 4.17 5.36 -13.72
CA GLY A 70 3.69 6.73 -13.52
C GLY A 70 2.27 6.84 -12.95
N SER A 71 1.62 5.72 -12.60
CA SER A 71 0.26 5.71 -12.03
C SER A 71 0.18 6.13 -10.55
N GLY A 72 1.33 6.47 -9.97
CA GLY A 72 1.43 7.15 -8.68
C GLY A 72 1.14 6.28 -7.46
N LEU A 73 1.00 6.97 -6.32
CA LEU A 73 0.86 6.38 -4.99
C LEU A 73 -0.29 5.37 -4.92
N PHE A 74 -1.43 5.72 -5.50
CA PHE A 74 -2.66 4.96 -5.31
C PHE A 74 -2.58 3.55 -5.90
N VAL A 75 -2.13 3.43 -7.16
CA VAL A 75 -2.00 2.13 -7.82
C VAL A 75 -0.81 1.34 -7.26
N LYS A 76 0.26 2.04 -6.88
CA LYS A 76 1.39 1.45 -6.16
C LYS A 76 0.94 0.81 -4.84
N TYR A 77 0.08 1.49 -4.07
CA TYR A 77 -0.53 0.91 -2.86
C TYR A 77 -1.29 -0.37 -3.19
N LEU A 78 -2.09 -0.39 -4.26
CA LEU A 78 -2.82 -1.59 -4.66
C LEU A 78 -1.89 -2.74 -5.07
N ARG A 79 -0.81 -2.46 -5.80
CA ARG A 79 0.14 -3.47 -6.29
C ARG A 79 0.98 -4.11 -5.20
N ARG A 80 1.45 -3.34 -4.20
CA ARG A 80 2.45 -3.84 -3.24
C ARG A 80 2.19 -3.53 -1.76
N GLY A 81 1.17 -2.74 -1.45
CA GLY A 81 0.74 -2.45 -0.06
C GLY A 81 1.79 -1.76 0.81
N SER A 82 2.86 -1.21 0.22
CA SER A 82 4.04 -0.74 0.97
C SER A 82 4.91 0.24 0.16
N GLY A 83 5.97 0.75 0.79
CA GLY A 83 7.09 1.47 0.16
C GLY A 83 6.79 2.89 -0.30
N TYR A 84 5.69 3.47 0.16
CA TYR A 84 5.30 4.83 -0.18
C TYR A 84 5.41 5.74 1.04
N TYR A 85 5.52 7.02 0.74
CA TYR A 85 5.59 8.10 1.72
C TYR A 85 4.46 9.08 1.40
N ILE A 86 3.74 9.53 2.44
CA ILE A 86 2.74 10.58 2.34
C ILE A 86 3.27 11.73 3.16
N ASP A 87 3.44 12.88 2.51
CA ASP A 87 3.87 14.06 3.22
C ASP A 87 2.75 14.59 4.13
N VAL A 88 3.13 14.84 5.39
CA VAL A 88 2.29 15.47 6.41
C VAL A 88 2.98 16.72 6.99
N GLY A 89 3.92 17.29 6.25
CA GLY A 89 4.65 18.52 6.58
C GLY A 89 6.17 18.35 6.79
N ALA A 90 6.70 17.12 6.69
CA ALA A 90 8.14 16.90 6.86
C ALA A 90 8.94 17.24 5.59
N CYS A 91 8.32 17.23 4.41
CA CYS A 91 8.98 17.65 3.19
C CYS A 91 9.48 19.09 3.25
N ASP A 92 8.69 20.02 3.78
CA ASP A 92 9.12 21.42 3.92
C ASP A 92 10.34 21.56 4.83
N LEU A 93 10.39 20.79 5.92
CA LEU A 93 11.54 20.73 6.82
C LEU A 93 12.79 20.10 6.18
N ILE A 94 12.61 19.20 5.21
CA ILE A 94 13.72 18.68 4.41
C ILE A 94 14.21 19.76 3.42
N ILE A 95 13.28 20.47 2.79
CA ILE A 95 13.58 21.54 1.82
C ILE A 95 14.33 22.70 2.47
N ASP A 96 13.93 23.11 3.67
CA ASP A 96 14.57 24.22 4.40
C ASP A 96 15.85 23.81 5.15
N GLY A 97 16.12 22.50 5.23
CA GLY A 97 17.33 21.94 5.84
C GLY A 97 17.24 21.68 7.35
N SER A 98 16.08 21.92 7.97
CA SER A 98 15.80 21.57 9.37
C SER A 98 15.91 20.06 9.61
N ILE A 99 15.49 19.25 8.63
CA ILE A 99 15.76 17.81 8.57
C ILE A 99 16.82 17.56 7.50
N LYS A 100 18.01 17.11 7.94
CA LYS A 100 19.07 16.68 7.03
C LYS A 100 18.73 15.32 6.43
N LEU A 101 18.98 15.17 5.14
CA LEU A 101 18.68 13.95 4.40
C LEU A 101 19.96 13.31 3.86
N GLN A 102 20.05 11.98 3.99
CA GLN A 102 21.10 11.17 3.40
C GLN A 102 20.46 10.05 2.58
N SER A 103 20.57 10.14 1.26
CA SER A 103 19.90 9.26 0.28
C SER A 103 20.90 8.44 -0.55
N GLY A 104 20.39 7.50 -1.35
CA GLY A 104 21.19 6.73 -2.32
C GLY A 104 22.15 5.72 -1.70
N THR A 105 21.96 5.37 -0.42
CA THR A 105 22.78 4.39 0.29
C THR A 105 21.93 3.68 1.36
N ASP A 106 22.43 2.56 1.87
CA ASP A 106 21.81 1.84 2.98
C ASP A 106 22.67 1.95 4.24
N VAL A 107 22.06 1.64 5.38
CA VAL A 107 22.79 1.38 6.63
C VAL A 107 23.64 0.12 6.46
N SER A 108 24.92 0.22 6.83
CA SER A 108 25.84 -0.93 6.95
C SER A 108 25.74 -1.57 8.33
N HIS A 109 25.95 -0.78 9.39
CA HIS A 109 25.90 -1.22 10.76
C HIS A 109 25.73 -0.04 11.72
N LEU A 110 25.37 -0.33 12.97
CA LEU A 110 25.41 0.64 14.06
C LEU A 110 26.77 0.57 14.76
N ALA A 111 27.37 1.72 15.00
CA ALA A 111 28.47 1.90 15.93
C ALA A 111 27.94 2.42 17.27
N ARG A 112 28.79 2.46 18.30
CA ARG A 112 28.38 2.86 19.66
C ARG A 112 27.66 4.20 19.71
N GLU A 113 28.07 5.17 18.89
CA GLU A 113 27.59 6.56 18.91
C GLU A 113 27.23 7.05 17.49
N ALA A 114 27.02 6.14 16.53
CA ALA A 114 26.79 6.51 15.14
C ALA A 114 26.08 5.43 14.31
N VAL A 115 25.47 5.87 13.21
CA VAL A 115 25.01 5.01 12.12
C VAL A 115 26.05 5.06 10.99
N VAL A 116 26.58 3.90 10.60
CA VAL A 116 27.54 3.79 9.50
C VAL A 116 26.82 3.33 8.23
N LEU A 117 26.99 4.07 7.15
CA LEU A 117 26.36 3.80 5.86
C LEU A 117 27.30 3.02 4.93
N LYS A 118 26.75 2.30 3.95
CA LYS A 118 27.54 1.48 3.02
C LYS A 118 28.51 2.29 2.16
N ASN A 119 28.24 3.57 1.94
CA ASN A 119 29.14 4.47 1.22
C ASN A 119 30.29 5.03 2.08
N GLY A 120 30.45 4.56 3.33
CA GLY A 120 31.49 4.98 4.26
C GLY A 120 31.13 6.20 5.12
N VAL A 121 30.00 6.87 4.87
CA VAL A 121 29.53 7.98 5.70
C VAL A 121 29.17 7.49 7.10
N THR A 122 29.65 8.20 8.12
CA THR A 122 29.33 7.95 9.54
C THR A 122 28.50 9.11 10.06
N LEU A 123 27.31 8.82 10.58
CA LEU A 123 26.37 9.80 11.11
C LEU A 123 26.32 9.67 12.64
N PRO A 124 26.89 10.62 13.40
CA PRO A 124 26.77 10.62 14.86
C PRO A 124 25.31 10.66 15.29
N ALA A 125 24.93 9.83 16.27
CA ALA A 125 23.57 9.76 16.77
C ALA A 125 23.52 9.22 18.20
N ASP A 126 22.83 9.93 19.09
CA ASP A 126 22.53 9.47 20.46
C ASP A 126 21.28 8.57 20.51
N LEU A 127 20.42 8.66 19.49
CA LEU A 127 19.19 7.88 19.36
C LEU A 127 18.97 7.48 17.90
N VAL A 128 18.59 6.21 17.69
CA VAL A 128 18.23 5.68 16.37
C VAL A 128 16.80 5.16 16.40
N VAL A 129 15.95 5.69 15.50
CA VAL A 129 14.56 5.26 15.34
C VAL A 129 14.43 4.44 14.05
N TYR A 130 13.98 3.19 14.17
CA TYR A 130 13.77 2.29 13.04
C TYR A 130 12.40 2.54 12.41
N ALA A 131 12.36 3.39 11.39
CA ALA A 131 11.17 3.65 10.57
C ALA A 131 11.20 2.86 9.25
N THR A 132 11.64 1.59 9.29
CA THR A 132 11.91 0.76 8.10
C THR A 132 10.66 0.11 7.47
N GLY A 133 9.47 0.45 7.95
CA GLY A 133 8.20 -0.12 7.51
C GLY A 133 7.86 -1.48 8.13
N TYR A 134 6.81 -2.10 7.61
CA TYR A 134 6.27 -3.38 8.11
C TYR A 134 6.60 -4.54 7.17
N GLY A 135 6.73 -5.74 7.74
CA GLY A 135 6.79 -6.99 6.98
C GLY A 135 5.47 -7.34 6.28
N SER A 136 5.49 -8.35 5.41
CA SER A 136 4.28 -8.81 4.72
C SER A 136 3.36 -9.60 5.64
N MET A 137 2.05 -9.61 5.34
CA MET A 137 1.08 -10.48 6.05
C MET A 137 1.46 -11.96 5.93
N ASN A 138 2.09 -12.36 4.82
CA ASN A 138 2.67 -13.68 4.66
C ASN A 138 3.74 -13.95 5.70
N GLY A 139 4.68 -13.03 5.93
CA GLY A 139 5.72 -13.20 6.95
C GLY A 139 5.09 -13.52 8.32
N TRP A 140 4.13 -12.70 8.73
CA TRP A 140 3.39 -12.92 9.97
C TRP A 140 2.66 -14.27 10.04
N ALA A 141 2.12 -14.77 8.93
CA ALA A 141 1.52 -16.10 8.91
C ALA A 141 2.54 -17.25 9.14
N ALA A 142 3.83 -17.08 8.83
CA ALA A 142 4.86 -18.06 9.23
C ALA A 142 5.05 -18.02 10.72
N ASP A 143 5.32 -16.82 11.20
CA ASP A 143 5.83 -16.61 12.55
C ASP A 143 4.75 -16.95 13.59
N LEU A 144 3.48 -16.70 13.27
CA LEU A 144 2.35 -16.92 14.17
C LEU A 144 1.67 -18.28 14.00
N ILE A 145 1.73 -18.90 12.81
CA ILE A 145 1.02 -20.15 12.53
C ILE A 145 2.02 -21.24 12.12
N SER A 146 2.50 -21.19 10.87
CA SER A 146 3.60 -22.05 10.40
C SER A 146 4.08 -21.63 9.00
N PRO A 147 5.33 -21.98 8.61
CA PRO A 147 5.79 -21.79 7.24
C PRO A 147 4.88 -22.44 6.19
N GLU A 148 4.40 -23.66 6.45
CA GLU A 148 3.55 -24.44 5.55
C GLU A 148 2.19 -23.78 5.33
N VAL A 149 1.58 -23.22 6.39
CA VAL A 149 0.30 -22.51 6.27
C VAL A 149 0.45 -21.30 5.37
N ALA A 150 1.53 -20.55 5.50
CA ALA A 150 1.72 -19.38 4.68
C ALA A 150 2.06 -19.69 3.22
N ASP A 151 2.81 -20.76 2.96
CA ASP A 151 3.00 -21.27 1.60
C ASP A 151 1.70 -21.78 1.01
N LYS A 152 0.83 -22.37 1.83
CA LYS A 152 -0.49 -22.80 1.42
C LYS A 152 -1.39 -21.61 1.07
N VAL A 153 -1.37 -20.53 1.85
CA VAL A 153 -2.11 -19.29 1.53
C VAL A 153 -1.56 -18.64 0.26
N GLY A 154 -0.24 -18.59 0.09
CA GLY A 154 0.42 -17.81 -0.96
C GLY A 154 0.34 -16.31 -0.71
N LYS A 155 0.86 -15.51 -1.64
CA LYS A 155 1.00 -14.06 -1.46
C LYS A 155 -0.32 -13.39 -1.04
N CYS A 156 -0.27 -12.56 -0.01
CA CYS A 156 -1.32 -11.66 0.42
C CYS A 156 -1.01 -10.25 -0.11
N TRP A 157 -2.03 -9.55 -0.59
CA TRP A 157 -1.90 -8.28 -1.28
C TRP A 157 -1.27 -8.35 -2.68
N GLY A 158 -1.56 -7.33 -3.48
CA GLY A 158 -1.15 -7.21 -4.87
C GLY A 158 -2.19 -7.75 -5.84
N LEU A 159 -2.07 -7.31 -7.09
CA LEU A 159 -3.02 -7.58 -8.16
C LEU A 159 -2.45 -8.53 -9.22
N GLY A 160 -1.14 -8.75 -9.21
CA GLY A 160 -0.43 -9.51 -10.24
C GLY A 160 -0.19 -8.73 -11.51
N SER A 161 0.26 -7.50 -11.34
CA SER A 161 0.44 -6.55 -12.43
C SER A 161 1.79 -6.69 -13.17
N ASP A 162 2.63 -7.67 -12.81
CA ASP A 162 4.02 -7.79 -13.28
C ASP A 162 4.85 -6.52 -13.05
N THR A 163 4.71 -5.93 -11.85
CA THR A 163 5.44 -4.73 -11.42
C THR A 163 6.32 -5.03 -10.20
N THR A 164 7.16 -4.07 -9.80
CA THR A 164 8.04 -4.21 -8.64
C THR A 164 7.28 -4.66 -7.39
N LYS A 165 7.66 -5.83 -6.85
CA LYS A 165 7.01 -6.50 -5.70
C LYS A 165 5.55 -6.96 -5.94
N ASP A 166 5.04 -6.94 -7.17
CA ASP A 166 3.74 -7.49 -7.57
C ASP A 166 3.84 -8.39 -8.82
N PRO A 167 4.53 -9.54 -8.72
CA PRO A 167 4.66 -10.46 -9.85
C PRO A 167 3.30 -11.05 -10.25
N GLY A 168 3.09 -11.33 -11.53
CA GLY A 168 1.89 -11.97 -12.06
C GLY A 168 1.69 -13.42 -11.58
N PRO A 169 0.60 -14.10 -11.96
CA PRO A 169 -0.40 -13.64 -12.92
C PRO A 169 -1.38 -12.63 -12.31
N TRP A 170 -2.09 -11.92 -13.18
CA TRP A 170 -3.17 -10.99 -12.84
C TRP A 170 -4.34 -11.70 -12.16
N GLU A 171 -4.76 -11.19 -11.00
CA GLU A 171 -5.77 -11.82 -10.12
C GLU A 171 -7.13 -11.12 -10.15
N GLY A 172 -7.23 -9.98 -10.82
CA GLY A 172 -8.45 -9.15 -10.88
C GLY A 172 -8.75 -8.36 -9.62
N GLU A 173 -8.48 -8.94 -8.45
CA GLU A 173 -8.73 -8.39 -7.11
C GLU A 173 -7.50 -8.55 -6.23
N GLN A 174 -7.47 -7.87 -5.08
CA GLN A 174 -6.40 -8.03 -4.09
C GLN A 174 -6.25 -9.50 -3.67
N ARG A 175 -5.01 -10.01 -3.68
CA ARG A 175 -4.73 -11.40 -3.31
C ARG A 175 -5.04 -11.69 -1.86
N ASN A 176 -5.81 -12.76 -1.64
CA ASN A 176 -6.16 -13.29 -0.32
C ASN A 176 -6.80 -12.29 0.68
N MET A 177 -7.20 -11.10 0.22
CA MET A 177 -7.84 -10.10 1.06
C MET A 177 -9.36 -10.30 1.09
N TRP A 178 -9.93 -10.37 2.29
CA TRP A 178 -11.37 -10.38 2.56
C TRP A 178 -12.15 -11.55 1.96
N LYS A 179 -11.46 -12.61 1.53
CA LYS A 179 -12.03 -13.82 0.90
C LYS A 179 -11.41 -15.08 1.50
N PRO A 180 -12.05 -16.25 1.33
CA PRO A 180 -11.46 -17.51 1.76
C PRO A 180 -10.10 -17.73 1.11
N THR A 181 -9.16 -18.24 1.89
CA THR A 181 -7.83 -18.63 1.40
C THR A 181 -7.78 -20.13 1.15
N GLN A 182 -6.69 -20.60 0.56
CA GLN A 182 -6.40 -22.03 0.43
C GLN A 182 -6.23 -22.72 1.79
N GLN A 183 -5.90 -21.98 2.85
CA GLN A 183 -5.97 -22.49 4.22
C GLN A 183 -7.40 -22.34 4.74
N GLU A 184 -8.06 -23.48 4.95
CA GLU A 184 -9.38 -23.51 5.55
C GLU A 184 -9.37 -22.85 6.94
N GLY A 185 -10.40 -22.07 7.23
CA GLY A 185 -10.54 -21.36 8.50
C GLY A 185 -9.72 -20.06 8.61
N LEU A 186 -9.00 -19.65 7.56
CA LEU A 186 -8.15 -18.47 7.58
C LEU A 186 -8.56 -17.41 6.55
N TRP A 187 -8.69 -16.17 7.01
CA TRP A 187 -8.99 -14.97 6.23
C TRP A 187 -8.06 -13.83 6.64
N PHE A 188 -7.72 -12.97 5.67
CA PHE A 188 -6.96 -11.75 5.93
C PHE A 188 -7.87 -10.52 5.79
N HIS A 189 -7.76 -9.60 6.75
CA HIS A 189 -8.42 -8.31 6.70
C HIS A 189 -7.38 -7.21 6.92
N GLY A 190 -7.52 -6.11 6.19
CA GLY A 190 -6.57 -5.02 6.19
C GLY A 190 -6.88 -4.02 5.09
N GLY A 191 -6.00 -3.05 4.97
CA GLY A 191 -6.12 -1.92 4.06
C GLY A 191 -6.40 -0.61 4.79
N ASN A 192 -6.65 0.44 4.02
CA ASN A 192 -6.99 1.75 4.55
C ASN A 192 -8.43 1.78 5.08
N LEU A 193 -8.84 2.93 5.64
CA LEU A 193 -10.17 3.06 6.25
C LEU A 193 -11.32 2.77 5.27
N HIS A 194 -11.19 3.18 4.00
CA HIS A 194 -12.17 2.86 2.95
C HIS A 194 -12.33 1.34 2.79
N GLN A 195 -11.21 0.62 2.59
CA GLN A 195 -11.24 -0.82 2.39
C GLN A 195 -11.73 -1.55 3.64
N SER A 196 -11.31 -1.11 4.83
CA SER A 196 -11.81 -1.67 6.09
C SER A 196 -13.31 -1.48 6.24
N ARG A 197 -13.86 -0.28 5.99
CA ARG A 197 -15.31 -0.03 6.05
C ARG A 197 -16.08 -0.90 5.06
N HIS A 198 -15.63 -0.91 3.81
CA HIS A 198 -16.33 -1.62 2.74
C HIS A 198 -16.29 -3.13 2.93
N TYR A 199 -15.09 -3.70 3.12
CA TYR A 199 -14.90 -5.15 3.10
C TYR A 199 -15.21 -5.85 4.43
N SER A 200 -15.30 -5.13 5.55
CA SER A 200 -15.75 -5.71 6.83
C SER A 200 -17.17 -6.28 6.74
N GLN A 201 -18.06 -5.62 5.98
CA GLN A 201 -19.43 -6.10 5.81
C GLN A 201 -19.44 -7.45 5.08
N TYR A 202 -18.75 -7.57 3.95
CA TYR A 202 -18.71 -8.81 3.17
C TYR A 202 -18.01 -9.94 3.93
N LEU A 203 -16.91 -9.62 4.65
CA LEU A 203 -16.19 -10.59 5.46
C LEU A 203 -17.04 -11.09 6.64
N SER A 204 -17.72 -10.20 7.37
CA SER A 204 -18.57 -10.63 8.48
C SER A 204 -19.76 -11.46 8.02
N LEU A 205 -20.41 -11.09 6.91
CA LEU A 205 -21.55 -11.85 6.36
C LEU A 205 -21.15 -13.26 5.94
N GLN A 206 -20.03 -13.42 5.23
CA GLN A 206 -19.57 -14.75 4.82
C GLN A 206 -19.15 -15.64 6.00
N LEU A 207 -18.60 -15.05 7.07
CA LEU A 207 -18.24 -15.77 8.29
C LEU A 207 -19.48 -16.18 9.07
N LYS A 208 -20.45 -15.26 9.23
CA LYS A 208 -21.71 -15.54 9.89
C LYS A 208 -22.49 -16.65 9.17
N ALA A 209 -22.58 -16.58 7.84
CA ALA A 209 -23.25 -17.60 7.04
C ALA A 209 -22.66 -18.99 7.29
N ARG A 210 -21.32 -19.13 7.24
CA ARG A 210 -20.65 -20.41 7.57
C ARG A 210 -20.90 -20.87 8.99
N HIS A 211 -20.85 -19.95 9.95
CA HIS A 211 -21.09 -20.27 11.36
C HIS A 211 -22.50 -20.81 11.62
N VAL A 212 -23.51 -20.33 10.90
CA VAL A 212 -24.90 -20.82 11.03
C VAL A 212 -25.28 -21.91 10.02
N GLY A 213 -24.30 -22.47 9.29
CA GLY A 213 -24.53 -23.54 8.31
C GLY A 213 -25.27 -23.11 7.04
N LEU A 214 -25.29 -21.81 6.72
CA LEU A 214 -25.83 -21.32 5.45
C LEU A 214 -24.81 -21.53 4.31
N PRO A 215 -25.27 -21.94 3.12
CA PRO A 215 -24.39 -22.09 1.97
C PRO A 215 -23.79 -20.74 1.57
N VAL A 216 -22.47 -20.72 1.35
CA VAL A 216 -21.75 -19.56 0.82
C VAL A 216 -21.15 -19.93 -0.52
N GLN A 217 -21.57 -19.27 -1.59
CA GLN A 217 -20.97 -19.44 -2.89
C GLN A 217 -19.61 -18.73 -2.91
N VAL A 218 -18.54 -19.49 -3.17
CA VAL A 218 -17.21 -18.95 -3.42
C VAL A 218 -16.97 -19.04 -4.92
N TYR A 219 -16.86 -17.89 -5.59
CA TYR A 219 -16.68 -17.83 -7.04
C TYR A 219 -15.37 -18.50 -7.49
N GLY A 220 -14.33 -18.41 -6.67
CA GLY A 220 -13.09 -19.14 -6.87
C GLY A 220 -12.09 -18.87 -5.74
N VAL A 221 -11.23 -19.85 -5.49
CA VAL A 221 -10.03 -19.69 -4.67
C VAL A 221 -8.85 -19.68 -5.63
N GLN A 222 -8.02 -18.64 -5.53
CA GLN A 222 -6.89 -18.45 -6.43
C GLN A 222 -5.89 -19.61 -6.33
N GLN A 223 -5.23 -19.93 -7.44
CA GLN A 223 -4.07 -20.82 -7.40
C GLN A 223 -2.93 -20.15 -6.64
N VAL A 224 -2.17 -20.96 -5.91
CA VAL A 224 -1.03 -20.45 -5.14
C VAL A 224 0.13 -20.18 -6.09
N HIS A 225 0.49 -18.91 -6.18
CA HIS A 225 1.72 -18.45 -6.83
C HIS A 225 2.61 -17.77 -5.78
N HIS A 226 3.93 -17.80 -5.99
CA HIS A 226 4.92 -17.13 -5.12
C HIS A 226 4.89 -17.63 -3.66
N LYS A 227 5.28 -18.89 -3.48
CA LYS A 227 5.61 -19.42 -2.16
C LYS A 227 6.81 -18.68 -1.57
N ARG A 228 6.98 -18.74 -0.26
CA ARG A 228 7.99 -17.97 0.43
C ARG A 228 9.42 -18.35 0.05
#